data_AF-I4D0V2-F1
#
_entry.id   AF-I4D0V2-F1
#
_cell.length_a   1.000
_cell.length_b   1.000
_cell.length_c   1.000
_cell.angle_alpha   90.00
_cell.angle_beta   90.00
_cell.angle_gamma   90.00
#
_symmetry.space_group_name_H-M   'P 1'
#
loop_
_entity.id
_entity.type
_entity.pdbx_description
1 polymer ?
#
loop_
_entity_poly.entity_id
_entity_poly.type
_entity_poly.pdbx_seq_one_letter_code
_entity_poly.pdbx_strand_id
1 'polypeptide(L)'
;MKAEKYKSIFKERWKFYLIGYLIAYFIPIILYGIPSWQYLFPTRIFGISGALLIGTAFYYGSKKLPVVEITFRSLKYVGFMLVLMLLTLALKELILSISGFDITPFIGIPNTTKQGNFQ
;
A
#
# COMPACT_ATOMS: atom_id res chain seq x y z
N MET A 1 -25.98 6.50 16.96
CA MET A 1 -26.44 6.11 15.60
C MET A 1 -25.32 6.02 14.55
N LYS A 2 -24.46 7.05 14.34
CA LYS A 2 -23.38 6.98 13.32
C LYS A 2 -22.27 5.96 13.63
N ALA A 3 -21.85 5.83 14.90
CA ALA A 3 -20.76 4.94 15.30
C ALA A 3 -21.07 3.44 15.02
N GLU A 4 -22.30 3.00 15.29
CA GLU A 4 -22.72 1.62 15.03
C GLU A 4 -22.75 1.30 13.53
N LYS A 5 -23.16 2.27 12.70
CA LYS A 5 -23.10 2.15 11.24
C LYS A 5 -21.67 2.00 10.72
N TYR A 6 -20.71 2.76 11.27
CA TYR A 6 -19.30 2.60 10.87
C TYR A 6 -18.72 1.25 11.31
N LYS A 7 -19.07 0.79 12.52
CA LYS A 7 -18.62 -0.50 13.06
C LYS A 7 -19.10 -1.68 12.19
N SER A 8 -20.35 -1.66 11.74
CA SER A 8 -20.88 -2.72 10.87
C SER A 8 -20.21 -2.72 9.50
N ILE A 9 -20.03 -1.54 8.88
CA ILE A 9 -19.32 -1.39 7.61
C ILE A 9 -17.87 -1.90 7.72
N PHE A 10 -17.17 -1.54 8.81
CA PHE A 10 -15.81 -2.00 9.03
C PHE A 10 -15.74 -3.53 9.19
N LYS A 11 -16.65 -4.11 9.98
CA LYS A 11 -16.75 -5.56 10.21
C LYS A 11 -17.05 -6.35 8.91
N GLU A 12 -17.70 -5.73 7.94
CA GLU A 12 -17.95 -6.34 6.64
C GLU A 12 -16.75 -6.22 5.70
N ARG A 13 -16.02 -5.11 5.74
CA ARG A 13 -14.96 -4.78 4.77
C ARG A 13 -13.56 -5.26 5.14
N TRP A 14 -13.27 -5.42 6.44
CA TRP A 14 -11.89 -5.67 6.90
C TRP A 14 -11.24 -6.91 6.25
N LYS A 15 -12.01 -7.97 5.98
CA LYS A 15 -11.52 -9.20 5.34
C LYS A 15 -10.97 -8.92 3.95
N PHE A 16 -11.67 -8.10 3.17
CA PHE A 16 -11.26 -7.74 1.82
C PHE A 16 -10.02 -6.86 1.84
N TYR A 17 -9.94 -5.91 2.76
CA TYR A 17 -8.75 -5.08 2.97
C TYR A 17 -7.55 -5.90 3.42
N LEU A 18 -7.76 -6.88 4.30
CA LEU A 18 -6.70 -7.80 4.73
C LEU A 18 -6.19 -8.65 3.56
N ILE A 19 -7.07 -9.22 2.74
CA ILE A 19 -6.66 -10.00 1.56
C ILE A 19 -5.87 -9.12 0.58
N GLY A 20 -6.39 -7.93 0.26
CA GLY A 20 -5.70 -7.00 -0.64
C GLY A 20 -4.33 -6.58 -0.10
N TYR A 21 -4.24 -6.38 1.23
CA TYR A 21 -2.97 -6.10 1.91
C TYR A 21 -1.98 -7.25 1.75
N LEU A 22 -2.39 -8.48 2.07
CA LEU A 22 -1.50 -9.64 2.02
C LEU A 22 -0.98 -9.88 0.59
N ILE A 23 -1.86 -9.78 -0.41
CA ILE A 23 -1.48 -9.93 -1.83
C ILE A 23 -0.38 -8.92 -2.19
N ALA A 24 -0.62 -7.63 -1.96
CA ALA A 24 0.35 -6.60 -2.34
C ALA A 24 1.58 -6.52 -1.41
N TYR A 25 1.50 -7.08 -0.22
CA TYR A 25 2.64 -7.23 0.68
C TYR A 25 3.59 -8.33 0.20
N PHE A 26 3.06 -9.50 -0.19
CA PHE A 26 3.87 -10.65 -0.59
C PHE A 26 4.34 -10.61 -2.04
N ILE A 27 3.60 -9.99 -2.97
CA ILE A 27 4.03 -9.92 -4.39
C ILE A 27 5.46 -9.35 -4.53
N PRO A 28 5.80 -8.18 -3.94
CA PRO A 28 7.17 -7.65 -4.03
C PRO A 28 8.21 -8.57 -3.38
N ILE A 29 7.85 -9.28 -2.31
CA ILE A 29 8.74 -10.23 -1.62
C ILE A 29 9.07 -11.41 -2.55
N ILE A 30 8.06 -11.94 -3.24
CA ILE A 30 8.21 -13.08 -4.15
C ILE A 30 9.01 -12.67 -5.39
N LEU A 31 8.77 -11.47 -5.92
CA LEU A 31 9.41 -11.01 -7.17
C LEU A 31 10.84 -10.50 -6.97
N TYR A 32 11.13 -9.82 -5.86
CA TYR A 32 12.41 -9.12 -5.66
C TYR A 32 13.25 -9.70 -4.51
N GLY A 33 12.71 -10.66 -3.76
CA GLY A 33 13.37 -11.19 -2.57
C GLY A 33 13.34 -10.24 -1.38
N ILE A 34 14.01 -10.63 -0.29
CA ILE A 34 14.12 -9.86 0.95
C ILE A 34 15.59 -9.50 1.16
N PRO A 35 16.01 -8.25 0.92
CA PRO A 35 17.40 -7.84 1.11
C PRO A 35 17.82 -7.83 2.59
N SER A 36 16.91 -7.48 3.50
CA SER A 36 17.14 -7.49 4.94
C SER A 36 15.83 -7.68 5.71
N TRP A 37 15.91 -8.06 6.99
CA TRP A 37 14.73 -8.26 7.85
C TRP A 37 13.88 -6.99 8.00
N GLN A 38 14.46 -5.81 7.85
CA GLN A 38 13.75 -4.52 7.93
C GLN A 38 12.71 -4.37 6.81
N TYR A 39 12.91 -5.05 5.67
CA TYR A 39 11.90 -5.08 4.64
C TYR A 39 10.65 -5.80 5.18
N LEU A 40 10.72 -6.76 6.10
CA LEU A 40 9.54 -7.46 6.62
C LEU A 40 8.63 -6.61 7.51
N PHE A 41 8.93 -5.32 7.74
CA PHE A 41 8.02 -4.46 8.48
C PHE A 41 6.62 -4.43 7.85
N PRO A 42 5.54 -4.52 8.65
CA PRO A 42 4.18 -4.56 8.13
C PRO A 42 3.71 -3.22 7.54
N THR A 43 4.44 -2.13 7.77
CA THR A 43 4.03 -0.77 7.35
C THR A 43 4.48 -0.43 5.92
N ARG A 44 4.37 -1.37 4.98
CA ARG A 44 4.75 -1.15 3.58
C ARG A 44 3.67 -0.39 2.82
N ILE A 45 4.08 0.63 2.06
CA ILE A 45 3.16 1.42 1.24
C ILE A 45 2.47 0.55 0.20
N PHE A 46 3.18 -0.41 -0.42
CA PHE A 46 2.58 -1.36 -1.36
C PHE A 46 1.49 -2.22 -0.72
N GLY A 47 1.70 -2.69 0.51
CA GLY A 47 0.67 -3.43 1.26
C GLY A 47 -0.57 -2.57 1.51
N ILE A 48 -0.39 -1.33 1.98
CA ILE A 48 -1.49 -0.38 2.19
C ILE A 48 -2.20 -0.05 0.86
N SER A 49 -1.45 0.11 -0.23
CA SER A 49 -1.96 0.34 -1.58
C SER A 49 -2.84 -0.81 -2.05
N GLY A 50 -2.37 -2.05 -1.86
CA GLY A 50 -3.13 -3.23 -2.20
C GLY A 50 -4.37 -3.39 -1.36
N ALA A 51 -4.29 -3.12 -0.05
CA ALA A 51 -5.46 -3.09 0.81
C ALA A 51 -6.54 -2.18 0.20
N LEU A 52 -6.16 -0.95 -0.18
CA LEU A 52 -7.10 0.03 -0.71
C LEU A 52 -7.60 -0.30 -2.12
N LEU A 53 -6.74 -0.69 -3.06
CA LEU A 53 -7.16 -0.95 -4.44
C LEU A 53 -7.79 -2.34 -4.59
N ILE A 54 -7.05 -3.38 -4.24
CA ILE A 54 -7.48 -4.78 -4.36
C ILE A 54 -8.65 -5.02 -3.40
N GLY A 55 -8.52 -4.64 -2.13
CA GLY A 55 -9.58 -4.86 -1.15
C GLY A 55 -10.89 -4.12 -1.49
N THR A 56 -10.81 -2.89 -2.02
CA THR A 56 -12.00 -2.16 -2.47
C THR A 56 -12.64 -2.81 -3.71
N ALA A 57 -11.83 -3.19 -4.70
CA ALA A 57 -12.31 -3.87 -5.90
C ALA A 57 -12.99 -5.20 -5.56
N PHE A 58 -12.39 -6.02 -4.70
CA PHE A 58 -12.97 -7.29 -4.25
C PHE A 58 -14.26 -7.08 -3.46
N TYR A 59 -14.31 -6.11 -2.55
CA TYR A 59 -15.53 -5.81 -1.78
C TYR A 59 -16.70 -5.40 -2.68
N TYR A 60 -16.46 -4.50 -3.64
CA TYR A 60 -17.54 -4.06 -4.53
C TYR A 60 -17.88 -5.12 -5.59
N GLY A 61 -16.91 -5.93 -6.00
CA GLY A 61 -17.14 -7.12 -6.83
C GLY A 61 -18.02 -8.15 -6.11
N SER A 62 -17.81 -8.39 -4.80
CA SER A 62 -18.66 -9.30 -4.03
C SER A 62 -20.09 -8.78 -3.85
N LYS A 63 -20.29 -7.47 -3.98
CA LYS A 63 -21.61 -6.82 -4.02
C LYS A 63 -22.28 -6.84 -5.39
N LYS A 64 -21.65 -7.45 -6.41
CA LYS A 64 -22.14 -7.54 -7.79
C LYS A 64 -22.48 -6.17 -8.40
N LEU A 65 -21.74 -5.13 -8.02
CA LEU A 65 -21.89 -3.83 -8.66
C LEU A 65 -21.37 -3.87 -10.11
N PRO A 66 -21.89 -3.02 -11.01
CA PRO A 66 -21.36 -2.90 -12.36
C PRO A 66 -19.87 -2.54 -12.35
N VAL A 67 -19.09 -3.18 -13.22
CA VAL A 67 -17.62 -3.00 -13.32
C VAL A 67 -17.24 -1.52 -13.46
N VAL A 68 -17.99 -0.76 -14.26
CA VAL A 68 -17.78 0.68 -14.45
C VAL A 68 -17.87 1.45 -13.13
N GLU A 69 -18.86 1.12 -12.29
CA GLU A 69 -19.04 1.76 -11.00
C GLU A 69 -17.91 1.41 -10.02
N ILE A 70 -17.43 0.16 -10.06
CA ILE A 70 -16.26 -0.29 -9.29
C ILE A 70 -15.03 0.52 -9.68
N THR A 71 -14.79 0.71 -10.98
CA THR A 71 -13.65 1.48 -11.51
C THR A 71 -13.69 2.93 -11.06
N PHE A 72 -14.83 3.62 -11.21
CA PHE A 72 -14.97 5.01 -10.75
C PHE A 72 -14.77 5.15 -9.24
N ARG A 73 -15.34 4.24 -8.45
CA ARG A 73 -15.15 4.22 -6.99
C ARG A 73 -13.71 3.92 -6.59
N SER A 74 -12.96 3.17 -7.41
CA SER A 74 -11.56 2.84 -7.19
C SER A 74 -10.62 3.99 -7.58
N LEU A 75 -10.99 4.80 -8.57
CA LEU A 75 -10.17 5.89 -9.10
C LEU A 75 -9.80 6.95 -8.05
N LYS A 76 -10.72 7.30 -7.15
CA LYS A 76 -10.41 8.21 -6.03
C LYS A 76 -9.32 7.65 -5.10
N TYR A 77 -9.26 6.33 -4.94
CA TYR A 77 -8.23 5.69 -4.14
C TYR A 77 -6.89 5.69 -4.88
N VAL A 78 -6.88 5.58 -6.21
CA VAL A 78 -5.67 5.77 -7.02
C VAL A 78 -5.11 7.19 -6.81
N GLY A 79 -5.95 8.23 -6.88
CA GLY A 79 -5.53 9.60 -6.60
C GLY A 79 -4.98 9.78 -5.19
N PHE A 80 -5.67 9.24 -4.18
CA PHE A 80 -5.20 9.22 -2.80
C PHE A 80 -3.84 8.52 -2.65
N MET A 81 -3.65 7.38 -3.32
CA MET A 81 -2.41 6.61 -3.30
C MET A 81 -1.25 7.38 -3.93
N LEU A 82 -1.48 8.09 -5.05
CA LEU A 82 -0.47 8.94 -5.68
C LEU A 82 -0.01 10.05 -4.73
N VAL A 83 -0.96 10.73 -4.07
CA VAL A 83 -0.64 11.76 -3.06
C VAL A 83 0.14 11.16 -1.90
N LEU A 84 -0.28 10.00 -1.39
CA LEU A 84 0.41 9.32 -0.29
C LEU A 84 1.84 8.91 -0.68
N MET A 85 2.05 8.41 -1.90
CA MET A 85 3.38 8.08 -2.40
C MET A 85 4.28 9.32 -2.52
N LEU A 86 3.77 10.43 -3.05
CA LEU A 86 4.53 11.69 -3.16
C LEU A 86 4.91 12.23 -1.78
N LEU A 87 3.98 12.22 -0.82
CA LEU A 87 4.27 12.62 0.56
C LEU A 87 5.32 11.73 1.21
N THR A 88 5.22 10.40 0.99
CA THR A 88 6.18 9.44 1.55
C THR A 88 7.57 9.62 0.95
N LEU A 89 7.66 9.89 -0.36
CA LEU A 89 8.93 10.22 -1.01
C LEU A 89 9.52 11.52 -0.49
N ALA A 90 8.73 12.58 -0.35
CA ALA A 90 9.19 13.85 0.21
C ALA A 90 9.70 13.69 1.64
N LEU A 91 8.98 12.94 2.49
CA LEU A 91 9.40 12.63 3.86
C LEU A 91 10.67 11.78 3.89
N LYS A 92 10.82 10.80 2.99
CA LYS A 92 12.04 10.00 2.85
C LYS A 92 13.24 10.89 2.55
N GLU A 93 13.16 11.77 1.55
CA GLU A 93 14.27 12.67 1.20
C GLU A 93 14.58 13.67 2.33
N LEU A 94 13.56 14.15 3.04
CA LEU A 94 13.74 15.03 4.19
C LEU A 94 14.44 14.31 5.36
N ILE A 95 14.01 13.10 5.71
CA ILE A 95 14.64 12.32 6.79
C ILE A 95 16.08 11.96 6.41
N LEU A 96 16.31 11.54 5.16
CA LEU A 96 17.63 11.20 4.65
C LEU A 96 18.58 12.40 4.71
N SER A 97 18.11 13.60 4.32
CA SER A 97 18.93 14.81 4.36
C SER A 97 19.26 15.31 5.77
N ILE A 98 18.36 15.15 6.74
CA ILE A 98 18.57 15.62 8.12
C ILE A 98 19.38 14.63 8.95
N SER A 99 19.09 13.33 8.82
CA SER A 99 19.60 12.30 9.73
C SER A 99 20.54 11.28 9.08
N GLY A 100 20.64 11.27 7.74
CA GLY A 100 21.34 10.21 7.00
C GLY A 100 20.64 8.84 7.07
N PHE A 101 19.48 8.74 7.71
CA PHE A 101 18.75 7.48 7.89
C PHE A 101 17.89 7.15 6.67
N ASP A 102 18.17 6.01 6.03
CA ASP A 102 17.38 5.52 4.91
C ASP A 102 16.14 4.74 5.38
N ILE A 103 14.95 5.34 5.21
CA ILE A 103 13.68 4.70 5.57
C ILE A 103 13.12 3.76 4.49
N THR A 104 13.80 3.64 3.34
CA THR A 104 13.36 2.84 2.19
C THR A 104 12.93 1.40 2.55
N PRO A 105 13.66 0.66 3.41
CA PRO A 105 13.27 -0.69 3.83
C PRO A 105 11.90 -0.74 4.52
N PHE A 106 11.54 0.33 5.25
CA PHE A 106 10.32 0.37 6.07
C PHE A 106 9.08 0.77 5.26
N ILE A 107 9.25 1.59 4.24
CA ILE A 107 8.18 2.03 3.34
C ILE A 107 7.97 1.07 2.17
N GLY A 108 8.94 0.19 1.90
CA GLY A 108 8.87 -0.87 0.90
C GLY A 108 9.02 -0.37 -0.54
N ILE A 109 9.60 0.81 -0.74
CA ILE A 109 9.92 1.34 -2.08
C ILE A 109 11.20 0.63 -2.56
N PRO A 110 11.27 0.10 -3.80
CA PRO A 110 12.52 -0.42 -4.33
C PRO A 110 13.54 0.72 -4.46
N ASN A 111 14.76 0.52 -3.96
CA ASN A 111 15.83 1.49 -4.16
C ASN A 111 16.11 1.63 -5.66
N THR A 112 15.72 2.77 -6.25
CA THR A 112 16.03 3.13 -7.65
C THR A 112 17.45 3.64 -7.80
N THR A 113 18.25 3.65 -6.73
CA THR A 113 19.69 3.88 -6.78
C THR A 113 20.33 2.74 -7.55
N LYS A 114 20.49 2.96 -8.85
CA LYS A 114 21.29 2.17 -9.77
C LYS A 114 22.60 1.77 -9.08
N GLN A 115 22.92 0.49 -9.22
CA GLN A 115 24.26 -0.03 -9.49
C GLN A 115 25.29 1.08 -9.76
N GLY A 116 26.02 1.46 -8.71
CA GLY A 116 27.18 2.31 -8.78
C GLY A 116 28.29 1.61 -8.02
N ASN A 117 29.09 0.85 -8.75
CA ASN A 117 30.37 0.26 -8.34
C ASN A 117 30.33 -0.73 -7.18
N PHE A 118 30.05 -2.00 -7.49
CA PHE A 118 30.92 -3.06 -6.97
C PHE A 118 32.22 -3.00 -7.80
N GLN A 119 33.23 -2.32 -7.25
CA GLN A 119 34.63 -2.67 -7.44
C GLN A 119 35.12 -3.27 -6.13
#